data_AF-W8P3V4-F1
#
_entry.id   AF-W8P3V4-F1
#
_cell.length_a   1.000
_cell.length_b   1.000
_cell.length_c   1.000
_cell.angle_alpha   90.00
_cell.angle_beta   90.00
_cell.angle_gamma   90.00
#
_symmetry.space_group_name_H-M   'P 1'
#
loop_
_entity.id
_entity.type
_entity.pdbx_description
1 polymer ?
#
loop_
_entity_poly.entity_id
_entity_poly.type
_entity_poly.pdbx_seq_one_letter_code
_entity_poly.pdbx_strand_id
1 'polypeptide(L)' 'KAKHGETVSRNPGLTNNQISTLISTMWATEPKEVRDAFKDLADRAKRQHAVENPGYRYR' A
#
# COMPACT_ATOMS: atom_id res chain seq x y z
N LYS A 1 9.05 -5.64 1.05
CA LYS A 1 9.02 -4.64 2.16
C LYS A 1 10.06 -3.57 1.82
N ALA A 2 9.72 -2.27 1.64
CA ALA A 2 10.66 -1.14 1.90
C ALA A 2 10.26 0.27 1.41
N LYS A 3 9.17 0.53 0.66
CA LYS A 3 8.90 1.91 0.18
C LYS A 3 8.82 2.95 1.30
N HIS A 4 8.25 2.60 2.45
CA HIS A 4 8.13 3.53 3.57
C HIS A 4 9.47 3.83 4.27
N GLY A 5 10.36 2.84 4.37
CA GLY A 5 11.68 3.02 5.01
C GLY A 5 12.61 3.88 4.16
N GLU A 6 12.61 3.65 2.84
CA GLU A 6 13.44 4.41 1.91
C GLU A 6 13.00 5.88 1.82
N THR A 7 11.68 6.15 1.85
CA THR A 7 11.15 7.53 1.86
C THR A 7 11.45 8.27 3.17
N VAL A 8 11.40 7.59 4.33
CA VAL A 8 11.76 8.17 5.63
C VAL A 8 13.26 8.48 5.68
N SER A 9 14.13 7.56 5.23
CA SER A 9 15.57 7.77 5.22
C SER A 9 16.02 8.86 4.24
N ARG A 10 15.30 9.05 3.12
CA ARG A 10 15.58 10.13 2.15
C ARG A 10 14.98 11.48 2.53
N ASN A 11 14.07 11.53 3.50
CA ASN A 11 13.46 12.77 4.00
C ASN A 11 13.59 12.90 5.53
N PRO A 12 14.82 13.00 6.07
CA PRO A 12 15.04 13.19 7.51
C PRO A 12 14.61 14.60 7.92
N GLY A 13 13.31 14.79 8.14
CA GLY A 13 12.70 16.08 8.44
C GLY A 13 11.22 16.17 8.09
N LEU A 14 10.71 15.27 7.24
CA LEU A 14 9.27 15.16 7.02
C LEU A 14 8.63 14.35 8.13
N THR A 15 7.55 14.89 8.69
CA THR A 15 6.71 14.17 9.65
C THR A 15 6.01 13.00 8.96
N ASN A 16 5.70 11.94 9.71
CA ASN A 16 4.99 10.76 9.18
C ASN A 16 3.70 11.12 8.42
N ASN A 17 3.02 12.20 8.81
CA ASN A 17 1.86 12.72 8.12
C ASN A 17 2.20 13.23 6.71
N GLN A 18 3.28 14.02 6.57
CA GLN A 18 3.72 14.52 5.27
C GLN A 18 4.21 13.40 4.36
N ILE A 19 4.89 12.40 4.93
CA ILE A 19 5.31 11.20 4.18
C ILE A 19 4.08 10.44 3.68
N SER A 20 3.03 10.29 4.48
CA SER A 20 1.78 9.64 4.07
C SER A 20 1.08 10.39 2.93
N THR A 21 1.03 11.73 3.01
CA THR A 21 0.51 12.56 1.91
C THR A 21 1.35 12.40 0.64
N LEU A 22 2.68 12.43 0.76
CA LEU A 22 3.59 12.28 -0.38
C LEU A 22 3.41 10.91 -1.06
N ILE A 23 3.37 9.82 -0.29
CA ILE A 23 3.16 8.47 -0.82
C ILE A 23 1.78 8.38 -1.52
N SER A 24 0.76 9.04 -0.99
CA SER A 24 -0.57 9.08 -1.61
C SER A 24 -0.54 9.80 -2.96
N THR A 25 0.19 10.91 -3.06
CA THR A 25 0.39 11.65 -4.32
C THR A 25 1.19 10.80 -5.32
N MET A 26 2.28 10.17 -4.88
CA MET A 26 3.08 9.29 -5.73
C MET A 26 2.24 8.14 -6.30
N TRP A 27 1.38 7.55 -5.47
CA TRP A 27 0.46 6.51 -5.91
C TRP A 27 -0.56 7.01 -6.95
N ALA A 28 -1.06 8.23 -6.79
CA ALA A 28 -1.99 8.82 -7.75
C ALA A 28 -1.35 9.07 -9.13
N THR A 29 -0.05 9.39 -9.16
CA THR A 29 0.73 9.62 -10.38
C THR A 29 1.28 8.35 -11.03
N GLU A 30 1.20 7.21 -10.35
CA GLU A 30 1.79 5.96 -10.81
C GLU A 30 1.05 5.38 -12.03
N PRO A 31 1.75 4.71 -12.97
CA PRO A 31 1.13 4.16 -14.17
C PRO A 31 0.00 3.16 -13.86
N LYS A 32 -0.97 3.09 -14.77
CA LYS A 32 -2.13 2.21 -14.62
C LYS A 32 -1.72 0.75 -14.50
N GLU A 33 -0.70 0.31 -15.22
CA GLU A 33 -0.20 -1.06 -15.17
C GLU A 33 0.32 -1.43 -13.78
N VAL A 34 1.03 -0.51 -13.14
CA VAL A 34 1.53 -0.69 -11.77
C VAL A 34 0.35 -0.75 -10.80
N ARG A 35 -0.61 0.17 -10.93
CA ARG A 35 -1.80 0.19 -10.08
C ARG A 35 -2.63 -1.09 -10.21
N ASP A 36 -2.80 -1.59 -11.43
CA ASP A 36 -3.54 -2.82 -11.71
C ASP A 36 -2.80 -4.05 -11.13
N ALA A 37 -1.47 -4.11 -11.23
CA ALA A 37 -0.69 -5.19 -10.62
C ALA A 37 -0.84 -5.23 -9.08
N PHE A 38 -0.81 -4.08 -8.42
CA PHE A 38 -1.05 -3.99 -6.97
C PHE A 38 -2.50 -4.31 -6.60
N LYS A 39 -3.47 -3.94 -7.44
CA LYS A 39 -4.88 -4.34 -7.28
C LYS A 39 -5.04 -5.85 -7.35
N ASP A 40 -4.41 -6.51 -8.32
CA ASP A 40 -4.41 -7.96 -8.44
C ASP A 40 -3.78 -8.64 -7.22
N LEU A 41 -2.67 -8.09 -6.70
CA LEU A 41 -2.07 -8.57 -5.45
C LEU A 41 -3.04 -8.43 -4.27
N ALA A 42 -3.72 -7.29 -4.14
CA ALA A 42 -4.69 -7.05 -3.09
C ALA A 42 -5.88 -8.02 -3.18
N ASP A 43 -6.39 -8.28 -4.38
CA ASP A 43 -7.47 -9.23 -4.60
C ASP A 43 -7.06 -10.66 -4.28
N ARG A 44 -5.83 -11.06 -4.63
CA ARG A 44 -5.27 -12.36 -4.24
C ARG A 44 -5.14 -12.48 -2.72
N ALA A 45 -4.61 -11.46 -2.06
CA ALA A 45 -4.48 -11.44 -0.61
C ALA A 45 -5.85 -11.51 0.08
N LYS A 46 -6.85 -10.80 -0.44
CA LYS A 46 -8.23 -10.84 0.08
C LYS A 46 -8.85 -12.23 -0.08
N ARG A 47 -8.66 -12.87 -1.23
CA ARG A 47 -9.14 -14.25 -1.46
C ARG A 47 -8.44 -15.24 -0.54
N GLN A 48 -7.11 -15.14 -0.42
CA GLN A 48 -6.33 -15.99 0.47
C GLN A 48 -6.81 -15.83 1.91
N HIS A 49 -6.96 -14.59 2.38
CA HIS A 49 -7.44 -14.31 3.73
C HIS A 49 -8.85 -14.87 3.97
N ALA A 50 -9.76 -14.76 2.99
CA ALA A 50 -11.11 -15.31 3.10
C ALA A 50 -11.13 -16.85 3.17
N VAL A 51 -10.20 -17.52 2.47
CA VAL A 51 -10.04 -18.98 2.53
C VAL A 51 -9.43 -19.41 3.86
N GLU A 52 -8.40 -18.70 4.33
CA GLU A 52 -7.70 -19.00 5.59
C GLU A 52 -8.52 -18.64 6.83
N ASN A 53 -9.41 -17.66 6.73
CA ASN A 53 -10.25 -17.17 7.82
C ASN A 53 -11.73 -17.31 7.45
N PRO A 54 -12.24 -18.55 7.33
CA PRO A 54 -13.65 -18.77 7.05
C PRO A 54 -14.49 -18.20 8.20
N GLY A 55 -15.41 -17.28 7.86
CA GLY A 55 -16.22 -16.55 8.85
C GLY A 55 -15.66 -15.19 9.27
N TYR A 56 -14.52 -14.76 8.72
CA TYR A 56 -14.00 -13.41 8.95
C TYR A 56 -14.98 -12.35 8.42
N ARG A 57 -15.45 -11.49 9.33
CA ARG A 57 -16.31 -10.35 9.01
C ARG A 57 -15.75 -9.14 9.73
N TYR A 58 -15.27 -8.17 8.96
CA TYR A 58 -14.80 -6.89 9.49
C TYR A 58 -15.94 -6.23 10.27
N ARG A 59 -15.69 -5.86 11.53
CA ARG A 59 -16.63 -5.18 12.42
C ARG A 59 -16.30 -3.71 12.53
#